data_AF-A0A657PIC8-F1
#
_entry.id   AF-A0A657PIC8-F1
#
_cell.length_a   1.000
_cell.length_b   1.000
_cell.length_c   1.000
_cell.angle_alpha   90.00
_cell.angle_beta   90.00
_cell.angle_gamma   90.00
#
_symmetry.space_group_name_H-M   'P 1'
#
loop_
_entity.id
_entity.type
_entity.pdbx_description
1 polymer ?
#
loop_
_entity_poly.entity_id
_entity_poly.type
_entity_poly.pdbx_seq_one_letter_code
_entity_poly.pdbx_strand_id
1 'polypeptide(L)'
;MQTLFDQLQGDMQRVVEESERTRKLMRGIYKKFQNLYDLAPMQPKMFSIMPYRVDLEMLHQEAEVFRKSPITAMTEKHFVVKRFFLAMVSRARDIFFQARQEIDIWLKSALDPLRFQIQQHKEQMDQRLEDLQKISRSRDTLDSRMAELDRQRRAIAKQVTYLRNLHNALNSTLPLGGEERPRPRLIQGGAAIGAKR
;
A
#
# COMPACT_ATOMS: atom_id res chain seq x y z
N MET A 1 -46.38 -13.30 30.01
CA MET A 1 -45.72 -14.37 29.22
C MET A 1 -45.71 -14.01 27.74
N GLN A 2 -46.86 -13.86 27.08
CA GLN A 2 -46.92 -13.46 25.67
C GLN A 2 -46.18 -12.14 25.40
N THR A 3 -46.47 -11.08 26.16
CA THR A 3 -45.79 -9.78 26.01
C THR A 3 -44.26 -9.84 26.08
N LEU A 4 -43.69 -10.76 26.86
CA LEU A 4 -42.24 -10.92 26.95
C LEU A 4 -41.67 -11.62 25.71
N PHE A 5 -42.35 -12.65 25.21
CA PHE A 5 -41.95 -13.30 23.98
C PHE A 5 -42.12 -12.38 22.77
N ASP A 6 -43.19 -11.59 22.72
CA ASP A 6 -43.41 -10.58 21.69
C ASP A 6 -42.28 -9.54 21.69
N GLN A 7 -41.85 -9.11 22.88
CA GLN A 7 -40.68 -8.24 23.04
C GLN A 7 -39.38 -8.91 22.57
N LEU A 8 -39.10 -10.15 23.00
CA LEU A 8 -37.89 -10.88 22.61
C LEU A 8 -37.84 -11.14 21.10
N GLN A 9 -38.97 -11.46 20.47
CA GLN A 9 -39.08 -11.61 19.03
C GLN A 9 -38.85 -10.28 18.31
N GLY A 10 -39.46 -9.19 18.79
CA GLY A 10 -39.22 -7.85 18.26
C GLY A 10 -37.75 -7.40 18.39
N ASP A 11 -37.10 -7.71 19.51
CA ASP A 11 -35.68 -7.46 19.73
C ASP A 11 -34.81 -8.26 18.77
N MET A 12 -35.08 -9.57 18.62
CA MET A 12 -34.34 -10.44 17.70
C MET A 12 -34.52 -9.98 16.25
N GLN A 13 -35.73 -9.56 15.85
CA GLN A 13 -35.99 -9.03 14.52
C GLN A 13 -35.18 -7.74 14.25
N ARG A 14 -35.09 -6.84 15.22
CA ARG A 14 -34.23 -5.65 15.12
C ARG A 14 -32.75 -6.02 14.96
N VAL A 15 -32.27 -7.01 15.72
CA VAL A 15 -30.90 -7.53 15.59
C VAL A 15 -30.66 -8.09 14.18
N VAL A 16 -31.63 -8.80 13.61
CA VAL A 16 -31.54 -9.33 12.24
C VAL A 16 -31.38 -8.21 11.22
N GLU A 17 -32.21 -7.17 11.32
CA GLU A 17 -32.18 -6.03 10.42
C GLU A 17 -30.86 -5.25 10.50
N GLU A 18 -30.37 -4.98 11.72
CA GLU A 18 -29.09 -4.28 11.94
C GLU A 18 -27.89 -5.10 11.46
N SER A 19 -27.91 -6.42 11.67
CA SER A 19 -26.89 -7.32 11.11
C SER A 19 -26.85 -7.27 9.59
N GLU A 20 -28.01 -7.28 8.93
CA GLU A 20 -28.12 -7.16 7.48
C GLU A 20 -27.66 -5.80 6.95
N ARG A 21 -27.98 -4.71 7.65
CA ARG A 21 -27.46 -3.37 7.35
C ARG A 21 -25.94 -3.33 7.44
N THR A 22 -25.38 -3.85 8.53
CA THR A 22 -23.93 -3.94 8.73
C THR A 22 -23.25 -4.74 7.62
N ARG A 23 -23.84 -5.87 7.22
CA ARG A 23 -23.36 -6.69 6.10
C ARG A 23 -23.40 -5.95 4.75
N LYS A 24 -24.43 -5.13 4.50
CA LYS A 24 -24.51 -4.27 3.30
C LYS A 24 -23.43 -3.20 3.32
N LEU A 25 -23.22 -2.52 4.46
CA LEU A 25 -22.17 -1.52 4.62
C LEU A 25 -20.79 -2.13 4.38
N MET A 26 -20.53 -3.30 4.96
CA MET A 26 -19.26 -3.99 4.79
C MET A 26 -18.99 -4.30 3.31
N ARG A 27 -19.98 -4.83 2.58
CA ARG A 27 -19.86 -5.05 1.12
C ARG A 27 -19.58 -3.76 0.36
N GLY A 28 -20.22 -2.65 0.75
CA GLY A 28 -19.96 -1.33 0.17
C GLY A 28 -18.53 -0.86 0.38
N ILE A 29 -17.99 -1.07 1.59
CA ILE A 29 -16.59 -0.77 1.93
C ILE A 29 -15.65 -1.62 1.06
N TYR A 30 -15.83 -2.94 1.02
CA TYR A 30 -15.01 -3.83 0.18
C TYR A 30 -15.02 -3.41 -1.29
N LYS A 31 -16.19 -3.09 -1.85
CA LYS A 31 -16.30 -2.62 -3.24
C LYS A 31 -15.56 -1.30 -3.45
N LYS A 32 -15.67 -0.36 -2.51
CA LYS A 32 -14.97 0.93 -2.59
C LYS A 32 -13.44 0.74 -2.54
N PHE A 33 -12.96 -0.16 -1.68
CA PHE A 33 -11.52 -0.48 -1.59
C PHE A 33 -11.01 -1.19 -2.85
N GLN A 34 -11.79 -2.12 -3.40
CA GLN A 34 -11.48 -2.77 -4.67
C GLN A 34 -11.32 -1.74 -5.80
N ASN A 35 -12.25 -0.79 -5.91
CA ASN A 35 -12.21 0.23 -6.96
C ASN A 35 -11.07 1.26 -6.79
N LEU A 36 -10.72 1.60 -5.55
CA LEU A 36 -9.72 2.64 -5.29
C LEU A 36 -8.28 2.15 -5.45
N TYR A 37 -8.04 0.88 -5.14
CA TYR A 37 -6.68 0.35 -5.03
C TYR A 37 -6.41 -0.82 -5.98
N ASP A 38 -7.38 -1.20 -6.83
CA ASP A 38 -7.26 -2.25 -7.86
C ASP A 38 -6.84 -3.62 -7.29
N LEU A 39 -7.29 -3.94 -6.07
CA LEU A 39 -6.93 -5.19 -5.39
C LEU A 39 -7.83 -6.36 -5.77
N ALA A 40 -7.29 -7.56 -5.58
CA ALA A 40 -7.99 -8.82 -5.75
C ALA A 40 -9.33 -8.83 -5.00
N PRO A 41 -10.39 -9.41 -5.59
CA PRO A 41 -11.73 -9.42 -5.00
C PRO A 41 -11.74 -10.24 -3.71
N MET A 42 -11.66 -9.57 -2.56
CA MET A 42 -11.84 -10.20 -1.26
C MET A 42 -13.33 -10.24 -0.94
N GLN A 43 -13.87 -11.45 -0.79
CA GLN A 43 -15.25 -11.62 -0.33
C GLN A 43 -15.28 -11.66 1.19
N PRO A 44 -16.10 -10.82 1.86
CA PRO A 44 -16.27 -10.92 3.30
C PRO A 44 -16.82 -12.30 3.68
N LYS A 45 -16.40 -12.82 4.83
CA LYS A 45 -16.95 -14.05 5.40
C LYS A 45 -18.47 -13.90 5.51
N MET A 46 -19.22 -14.91 5.06
CA MET A 46 -20.68 -14.90 5.19
C MET A 46 -21.05 -15.13 6.66
N PHE A 47 -21.99 -14.33 7.17
CA PHE A 47 -22.59 -14.47 8.49
C PHE A 47 -24.10 -14.45 8.36
N SER A 48 -24.76 -15.28 9.17
CA SER A 48 -26.20 -15.39 9.21
C SER A 48 -26.66 -15.50 10.66
N ILE A 49 -27.47 -14.52 11.07
CA ILE A 49 -28.12 -14.49 12.39
C ILE A 49 -29.39 -15.36 12.44
N MET A 50 -29.81 -15.92 11.30
CA MET A 50 -31.04 -16.69 11.16
C MET A 50 -31.16 -17.89 12.10
N PRO A 51 -30.09 -18.66 12.39
CA PRO A 51 -30.17 -19.79 13.33
C PRO A 51 -30.68 -19.36 14.71
N TYR A 52 -30.16 -18.26 15.26
CA TYR A 52 -30.57 -17.74 16.56
C TYR A 52 -32.03 -17.28 16.60
N ARG A 53 -32.55 -16.77 15.48
CA ARG A 53 -33.97 -16.44 15.35
C ARG A 53 -34.83 -17.69 15.41
N VAL A 54 -34.42 -18.75 14.71
CA VAL A 54 -35.12 -20.05 14.73
C VAL A 54 -35.08 -20.67 16.12
N ASP A 55 -33.94 -20.62 16.81
CA ASP A 55 -33.82 -21.12 18.19
C ASP A 55 -34.76 -20.39 19.15
N LEU A 56 -34.90 -19.07 19.00
CA LEU A 56 -35.81 -18.27 19.82
C LEU A 56 -37.28 -18.59 19.52
N GLU A 57 -37.62 -18.89 18.27
CA GLU A 57 -38.95 -19.33 17.86
C GLU A 57 -39.28 -20.73 18.38
N MET A 58 -38.33 -21.67 18.32
CA MET A 58 -38.48 -22.99 18.93
C MET A 58 -38.69 -22.88 20.44
N LEU A 59 -37.93 -22.00 21.11
CA LEU A 59 -38.10 -21.72 22.53
C LEU A 59 -39.52 -21.20 22.83
N HIS A 60 -40.06 -20.33 21.99
CA HIS A 60 -41.45 -19.85 22.11
C HIS A 60 -42.47 -20.97 21.95
N GLN A 61 -42.27 -21.87 20.98
CA GLN A 61 -43.15 -23.02 20.77
C GLN A 61 -43.11 -23.99 21.95
N GLU A 62 -41.93 -24.30 22.49
CA GLU A 62 -41.77 -25.09 23.72
C GLU A 62 -42.55 -24.45 24.90
N ALA A 63 -42.50 -23.11 25.01
CA ALA A 63 -43.25 -22.37 26.01
C ALA A 63 -44.76 -22.55 25.89
N GLU A 64 -45.28 -22.46 24.67
CA GLU A 64 -46.71 -22.61 24.38
C GLU A 64 -47.20 -24.05 24.60
N VAL A 65 -46.40 -25.06 24.25
CA VAL A 65 -46.73 -26.46 24.50
C VAL A 65 -46.76 -26.74 26.01
N PHE A 66 -45.76 -26.27 26.77
CA PHE A 66 -45.74 -26.42 28.22
C PHE A 66 -46.95 -25.75 28.88
N ARG A 67 -47.35 -24.56 28.40
CA ARG A 67 -48.52 -23.83 28.89
C ARG A 67 -49.84 -24.56 28.61
N LYS A 68 -49.98 -25.18 27.44
CA LYS A 68 -51.19 -25.91 27.02
C LYS A 68 -51.26 -27.35 27.57
N SER A 69 -50.20 -27.84 28.20
CA SER A 69 -50.12 -29.21 28.71
C SER A 69 -51.06 -29.44 29.90
N PRO A 70 -51.82 -30.56 29.92
CA PRO A 70 -52.72 -30.93 31.03
C PRO A 70 -52.02 -31.07 32.38
N ILE A 71 -50.73 -31.45 32.38
CA ILE A 71 -49.91 -31.56 33.59
C ILE A 71 -49.71 -30.18 34.23
N THR A 72 -49.54 -29.14 33.43
CA THR A 72 -49.43 -27.75 33.91
C THR A 72 -50.75 -27.24 34.46
N ALA A 73 -51.88 -27.62 33.84
CA ALA A 73 -53.22 -27.28 34.33
C ALA A 73 -53.57 -27.95 35.67
N MET A 74 -53.10 -29.18 35.91
CA MET A 74 -53.26 -29.88 37.20
C MET A 74 -52.26 -29.43 38.27
N THR A 75 -51.16 -28.79 37.90
CA THR A 75 -50.10 -28.39 38.84
C THR A 75 -50.21 -26.90 39.17
N GLU A 76 -51.21 -26.50 39.97
CA GLU A 76 -51.41 -25.11 40.45
C GLU A 76 -50.30 -24.56 41.37
N LYS A 77 -49.19 -25.29 41.55
CA LYS A 77 -48.09 -24.82 42.41
C LYS A 77 -47.29 -23.72 41.70
N HIS A 78 -47.49 -22.48 42.16
CA HIS A 78 -46.76 -21.26 41.78
C HIS A 78 -45.24 -21.44 41.61
N PHE A 79 -44.63 -22.37 42.37
CA PHE A 79 -43.19 -22.66 42.31
C PHE A 79 -42.73 -23.27 40.96
N VAL A 80 -43.50 -24.20 40.37
CA VAL A 80 -43.11 -24.87 39.12
C VAL A 80 -43.15 -23.89 37.96
N VAL A 81 -44.19 -23.06 37.90
CA VAL A 81 -44.34 -22.00 36.89
C VAL A 81 -43.21 -20.96 37.01
N LYS A 82 -42.84 -20.56 38.23
CA LYS A 82 -41.74 -19.62 38.45
C LYS A 82 -40.39 -20.19 37.99
N ARG A 83 -40.10 -21.46 38.32
CA ARG A 83 -38.86 -22.12 37.90
C ARG A 83 -38.79 -22.32 36.39
N PHE A 84 -39.91 -22.67 35.77
CA PHE A 84 -40.03 -22.75 34.31
C PHE A 84 -39.73 -21.40 33.65
N PHE A 85 -40.35 -20.33 34.14
CA PHE A 85 -40.10 -18.98 33.63
C PHE A 85 -38.63 -18.56 33.75
N LEU A 86 -37.99 -18.84 34.88
CA LEU A 86 -36.57 -18.55 35.07
C LEU A 86 -35.69 -19.34 34.08
N ALA A 87 -35.98 -20.62 33.85
CA ALA A 87 -35.26 -21.43 32.88
C ALA A 87 -35.43 -20.91 31.44
N MET A 88 -36.66 -20.51 31.08
CA MET A 88 -36.98 -19.91 29.78
C MET A 88 -36.21 -18.62 29.52
N VAL A 89 -36.25 -17.69 30.49
CA VAL A 89 -35.55 -16.41 30.38
C VAL A 89 -34.04 -16.62 30.33
N SER A 90 -33.50 -17.59 31.09
CA SER A 90 -32.09 -17.95 31.00
C SER A 90 -31.72 -18.40 29.59
N ARG A 91 -32.50 -19.33 29.01
CA ARG A 91 -32.23 -19.85 27.67
C ARG A 91 -32.36 -18.78 26.58
N ALA A 92 -33.34 -17.89 26.70
CA ALA A 92 -33.46 -16.74 25.80
C ALA A 92 -32.22 -15.83 25.90
N ARG A 93 -31.75 -15.53 27.11
CA ARG A 93 -30.53 -14.74 27.33
C ARG A 93 -29.30 -15.43 26.71
N ASP A 94 -29.19 -16.74 26.85
CA ASP A 94 -28.07 -17.50 26.29
C ASP A 94 -28.06 -17.42 24.76
N ILE A 95 -29.23 -17.51 24.10
CA ILE A 95 -29.36 -17.32 22.65
C ILE A 95 -28.84 -15.94 22.23
N PHE A 96 -29.26 -14.87 22.90
CA PHE A 96 -28.78 -13.52 22.60
C PHE A 96 -27.28 -13.33 22.86
N PHE A 97 -26.77 -13.96 23.92
CA PHE A 97 -25.34 -13.91 24.24
C PHE A 97 -24.49 -14.59 23.16
N GLN A 98 -24.90 -15.79 22.71
CA GLN A 98 -24.25 -16.51 21.63
C GLN A 98 -24.32 -15.73 20.31
N ALA A 99 -25.49 -15.19 19.97
CA ALA A 99 -25.68 -14.36 18.79
C ALA A 99 -24.73 -13.16 18.79
N ARG A 100 -24.62 -12.45 19.92
CA ARG A 100 -23.70 -11.31 20.06
C ARG A 100 -22.25 -11.74 19.90
N GLN A 101 -21.84 -12.83 20.55
CA GLN A 101 -20.47 -13.33 20.46
C GLN A 101 -20.09 -13.70 19.02
N GLU A 102 -21.00 -14.35 18.28
CA GLU A 102 -20.75 -14.72 16.89
C GLU A 102 -20.66 -13.49 15.98
N ILE A 103 -21.53 -12.48 16.17
CA ILE A 103 -21.44 -11.18 15.46
C ILE A 103 -20.08 -10.53 15.71
N ASP A 104 -19.62 -10.47 16.96
CA ASP A 104 -18.36 -9.82 17.32
C ASP A 104 -17.15 -10.54 16.69
N ILE A 105 -17.17 -11.87 16.67
CA ILE A 105 -16.13 -12.69 16.01
C ILE A 105 -16.17 -12.46 14.49
N TRP A 106 -17.36 -12.49 13.90
CA TRP A 106 -17.53 -12.26 12.48
C TRP A 106 -17.03 -10.87 12.07
N LEU A 107 -17.40 -9.83 12.82
CA LEU A 107 -17.00 -8.46 12.52
C LEU A 107 -15.48 -8.30 12.55
N LYS A 108 -14.80 -8.87 13.56
CA LYS A 108 -13.34 -8.88 13.64
C LYS A 108 -12.73 -9.59 12.42
N SER A 109 -13.17 -10.81 12.15
CA SER A 109 -12.69 -11.60 11.02
C SER A 109 -12.94 -10.93 9.66
N ALA A 110 -14.02 -10.15 9.53
CA ALA A 110 -14.31 -9.39 8.32
C ALA A 110 -13.45 -8.12 8.22
N LEU A 111 -13.05 -7.50 9.33
CA LEU A 111 -12.21 -6.29 9.32
C LEU A 111 -10.71 -6.58 9.20
N ASP A 112 -10.24 -7.75 9.65
CA ASP A 112 -8.81 -8.09 9.67
C ASP A 112 -8.14 -8.01 8.27
N PRO A 113 -8.75 -8.51 7.18
CA PRO A 113 -8.16 -8.37 5.84
C PRO A 113 -8.01 -6.91 5.41
N LEU A 114 -8.99 -6.05 5.75
CA LEU A 114 -8.92 -4.62 5.43
C LEU A 114 -7.79 -3.94 6.20
N ARG A 115 -7.62 -4.27 7.49
CA ARG A 115 -6.52 -3.74 8.30
C ARG A 115 -5.15 -4.15 7.73
N PHE A 116 -5.02 -5.44 7.39
CA PHE A 116 -3.79 -5.96 6.80
C PHE A 116 -3.45 -5.25 5.48
N GLN A 117 -4.44 -5.07 4.59
CA GLN A 117 -4.24 -4.37 3.33
C GLN A 117 -3.81 -2.91 3.51
N ILE A 118 -4.46 -2.18 4.43
CA ILE A 118 -4.10 -0.78 4.71
C ILE A 118 -2.65 -0.69 5.21
N GLN A 119 -2.25 -1.60 6.10
CA GLN A 119 -0.89 -1.64 6.63
C GLN A 119 0.13 -1.96 5.54
N GLN A 120 -0.14 -2.96 4.69
CA GLN A 120 0.71 -3.31 3.56
C GLN A 120 0.87 -2.15 2.57
N HIS A 121 -0.22 -1.45 2.24
CA HIS A 121 -0.14 -0.29 1.36
C HIS A 121 0.70 0.84 1.96
N LYS A 122 0.56 1.09 3.28
CA LYS A 122 1.39 2.05 3.99
C LYS A 122 2.87 1.70 3.90
N GLU A 123 3.24 0.45 4.19
CA GLU A 123 4.62 -0.02 4.10
C GLU A 123 5.19 0.13 2.68
N GLN A 124 4.40 -0.15 1.65
CA GLN A 124 4.81 0.07 0.26
C GLN A 124 5.05 1.55 -0.05
N MET A 125 4.22 2.47 0.47
CA MET A 125 4.42 3.91 0.29
C MET A 125 5.69 4.38 1.01
N ASP A 126 5.92 3.90 2.24
CA ASP A 126 7.11 4.23 3.02
C ASP A 126 8.38 3.75 2.31
N GLN A 127 8.39 2.52 1.77
CA GLN A 127 9.51 1.99 0.98
C GLN A 127 9.77 2.82 -0.28
N ARG A 128 8.72 3.19 -1.02
CA ARG A 128 8.86 4.05 -2.20
C ARG A 128 9.47 5.41 -1.85
N LEU A 129 9.11 5.97 -0.69
CA LEU A 129 9.65 7.24 -0.22
C LEU A 129 11.13 7.10 0.16
N GLU A 130 11.53 6.03 0.82
CA GLU A 130 12.94 5.73 1.11
C GLU A 130 13.77 5.58 -0.18
N ASP A 131 13.25 4.87 -1.17
CA ASP A 131 13.93 4.67 -2.44
C ASP A 131 14.11 6.00 -3.19
N LEU A 132 13.09 6.86 -3.19
CA LEU A 132 13.19 8.22 -3.73
C LEU A 132 14.25 9.05 -2.99
N GLN A 133 14.33 8.94 -1.66
CA GLN A 133 15.39 9.61 -0.89
C GLN A 133 16.78 9.09 -1.25
N LYS A 134 16.96 7.77 -1.41
CA LYS A 134 18.23 7.17 -1.85
C LYS A 134 18.62 7.63 -3.26
N ILE A 135 17.65 7.74 -4.18
CA ILE A 135 17.87 8.26 -5.52
C ILE A 135 18.31 9.73 -5.45
N SER A 136 17.63 10.55 -4.63
CA SER A 136 18.02 11.95 -4.42
C SER A 136 19.46 12.07 -3.90
N ARG A 137 19.83 11.30 -2.88
CA ARG A 137 21.21 11.30 -2.35
C ARG A 137 22.25 10.81 -3.37
N SER A 138 21.89 9.82 -4.17
CA SER A 138 22.74 9.31 -5.25
C SER A 138 22.96 10.38 -6.32
N ARG A 139 21.92 11.16 -6.63
CA ARG A 139 22.00 12.31 -7.52
C ARG A 139 22.92 13.40 -6.94
N ASP A 140 22.76 13.77 -5.67
CA ASP A 140 23.64 14.75 -5.02
C ASP A 140 25.12 14.29 -5.04
N THR A 141 25.34 12.98 -4.85
CA THR A 141 26.66 12.37 -4.95
C THR A 141 27.22 12.45 -6.37
N LEU A 142 26.39 12.22 -7.39
CA LEU A 142 26.77 12.36 -8.80
C LEU A 142 27.16 13.81 -9.14
N ASP A 143 26.36 14.78 -8.68
CA ASP A 143 26.61 16.21 -8.89
C ASP A 143 27.93 16.65 -8.24
N SER A 144 28.24 16.15 -7.03
CA SER A 144 29.53 16.41 -6.37
C SER A 144 30.73 15.86 -7.15
N ARG A 145 30.60 14.65 -7.73
CA ARG A 145 31.65 14.03 -8.55
C ARG A 145 31.86 14.78 -9.86
N MET A 146 30.77 15.24 -10.49
CA MET A 146 30.86 16.10 -11.68
C MET A 146 31.59 17.40 -11.37
N ALA A 147 31.25 18.07 -10.26
CA ALA A 147 31.93 19.30 -9.85
C ALA A 147 33.43 19.08 -9.59
N GLU A 148 33.80 17.94 -9.00
CA GLU A 148 35.19 17.56 -8.78
C GLU A 148 35.94 17.28 -10.09
N LEU A 149 35.36 16.49 -11.00
CA LEU A 149 35.94 16.24 -12.33
C LEU A 149 36.12 17.54 -13.12
N ASP A 150 35.18 18.48 -13.03
CA ASP A 150 35.32 19.80 -13.65
C ASP A 150 36.45 20.63 -13.04
N ARG A 151 36.67 20.54 -11.71
CA ARG A 151 37.82 21.18 -11.05
C ARG A 151 39.13 20.58 -11.54
N GLN A 152 39.22 19.25 -11.62
CA GLN A 152 40.41 18.56 -12.12
C GLN A 152 40.69 18.90 -13.58
N ARG A 153 39.65 18.90 -14.43
CA ARG A 153 39.75 19.33 -15.82
C ARG A 153 40.28 20.76 -15.94
N ARG A 154 39.77 21.69 -15.14
CA ARG A 154 40.27 23.08 -15.10
C ARG A 154 41.71 23.16 -14.62
N ALA A 155 42.10 22.37 -13.62
CA ALA A 155 43.47 22.33 -13.11
C ALA A 155 44.45 21.81 -14.18
N ILE A 156 44.11 20.73 -14.87
CA ILE A 156 44.90 20.17 -15.97
C ILE A 156 44.98 21.17 -17.13
N ALA A 157 43.87 21.82 -17.50
CA ALA A 157 43.88 22.85 -18.54
C ALA A 157 44.82 24.02 -18.19
N LYS A 158 44.89 24.43 -16.92
CA LYS A 158 45.88 25.42 -16.45
C LYS A 158 47.31 24.90 -16.57
N GLN A 159 47.58 23.65 -16.20
CA GLN A 159 48.91 23.03 -16.35
C GLN A 159 49.34 22.95 -17.82
N VAL A 160 48.44 22.54 -18.72
CA VAL A 160 48.71 22.52 -20.16
C VAL A 160 49.00 23.93 -20.68
N THR A 161 48.23 24.93 -20.26
CA THR A 161 48.45 26.33 -20.65
C THR A 161 49.80 26.82 -20.15
N TYR A 162 50.16 26.51 -18.90
CA TYR A 162 51.46 26.85 -18.32
C TYR A 162 52.61 26.20 -19.09
N LEU A 163 52.54 24.90 -19.38
CA LEU A 163 53.54 24.19 -20.18
C LEU A 163 53.63 24.74 -21.60
N ARG A 164 52.50 25.12 -22.22
CA ARG A 164 52.48 25.74 -23.55
C ARG A 164 53.16 27.12 -23.53
N ASN A 165 52.92 27.91 -22.50
CA ASN A 165 53.61 29.19 -22.31
C ASN A 165 55.12 28.99 -22.11
N LEU A 166 55.52 27.97 -21.34
CA LEU A 166 56.92 27.63 -21.12
C LEU A 166 57.59 27.15 -22.42
N HIS A 167 56.92 26.32 -23.20
CA HIS A 167 57.38 25.89 -24.52
C HIS A 167 57.54 27.07 -25.49
N ASN A 168 56.57 27.98 -25.52
CA ASN A 168 56.66 29.19 -26.34
C ASN A 168 57.79 30.12 -25.88
N ALA A 169 58.00 30.25 -24.56
CA ALA A 169 59.11 31.02 -24.02
C ALA A 169 60.47 30.43 -24.45
N LEU A 170 60.64 29.10 -24.34
CA LEU A 170 61.85 28.41 -24.80
C LEU A 170 62.09 28.56 -26.31
N ASN A 171 61.05 28.47 -27.13
CA ASN A 171 61.15 28.70 -28.57
C ASN A 171 61.45 30.18 -28.90
N SER A 172 60.94 31.13 -28.12
CA SER A 172 61.23 32.56 -28.31
C SER A 172 62.65 32.95 -27.88
N THR A 173 63.25 32.20 -26.95
CA THR A 173 64.66 32.37 -26.53
C THR A 173 65.68 31.70 -27.46
N LEU A 174 65.22 31.08 -28.56
CA LEU A 174 66.08 30.51 -29.58
C LEU A 174 66.09 31.35 -30.88
N PRO A 175 66.69 32.55 -30.90
CA PRO A 175 67.10 33.18 -32.15
C PRO A 175 68.46 32.60 -32.56
N LEU A 176 68.48 31.38 -33.11
CA LEU A 176 69.61 30.96 -33.94
C LEU A 176 69.38 31.52 -35.35
N GLY A 177 69.87 32.75 -35.51
CA GLY A 177 70.42 33.33 -36.74
C GLY A 177 69.72 32.99 -38.04
N GLY A 178 68.91 33.94 -38.53
CA GLY A 178 68.85 34.15 -39.96
C GLY A 178 70.22 34.61 -40.45
N GLU A 179 70.90 33.78 -41.23
CA GLU A 179 71.69 34.30 -42.34
C GLU A 179 70.82 34.27 -43.60
N GLU A 180 70.79 35.43 -44.23
CA GLU A 180 69.90 35.84 -45.30
C GLU A 180 69.94 34.89 -46.50
N ARG A 181 68.76 34.63 -47.06
CA ARG A 181 68.65 34.27 -48.47
C ARG A 181 68.80 35.56 -49.30
N PRO A 182 69.76 35.64 -50.23
CA PRO A 182 69.54 36.38 -51.45
C PRO A 182 69.02 35.41 -52.53
N ARG A 183 67.81 35.65 -53.05
CA ARG A 183 67.37 35.18 -54.37
C ARG A 183 67.26 36.41 -55.29
N PRO A 184 67.26 36.28 -56.62
CA PRO A 184 68.32 35.81 -57.51
C PRO A 184 68.65 36.89 -58.57
N ARG A 185 69.72 36.74 -59.37
CA ARG A 185 69.84 37.45 -60.67
C ARG A 185 69.82 36.44 -61.81
N LEU A 186 68.82 36.62 -62.67
CA LEU A 186 68.66 35.97 -63.97
C LEU A 186 69.71 36.55 -64.94
N ILE A 187 70.42 35.69 -65.65
CA ILE A 187 70.96 36.02 -66.98
C ILE A 187 70.38 34.99 -67.95
N GLN A 188 69.47 35.46 -68.81
CA GLN A 188 69.00 34.75 -69.99
C GLN A 188 70.08 34.77 -71.08
N GLY A 189 70.24 33.63 -71.76
CA GLY A 189 70.37 33.58 -73.21
C GLY A 189 71.76 33.33 -73.80
N GLY A 190 71.89 32.20 -74.50
CA GLY A 190 72.58 32.17 -75.80
C GLY A 190 73.62 31.07 -76.05
N ALA A 191 73.20 30.07 -76.82
CA ALA A 191 73.95 29.40 -77.90
C ALA A 191 75.14 28.45 -77.59
N ALA A 192 74.85 27.16 -77.74
CA ALA A 192 75.42 26.18 -78.70
C ALA A 192 76.95 25.90 -78.80
N ILE A 193 77.19 24.66 -79.25
CA ILE A 193 78.41 24.02 -79.79
C ILE A 193 79.11 23.15 -78.72
N GLY A 194 79.33 21.85 -78.84
CA GLY A 194 79.22 20.93 -79.98
C GLY A 194 80.32 19.88 -79.85
N ALA A 195 79.92 18.60 -79.88
CA ALA A 195 80.59 17.45 -80.49
C ALA A 195 81.97 16.92 -80.00
N LYS A 196 82.03 15.57 -80.06
CA LYS A 196 83.19 14.65 -80.11
C LYS A 196 83.89 14.41 -78.76
N ARG A 197 84.22 13.18 -78.37
CA ARG A 197 84.27 11.89 -79.07
C ARG A 197 84.24 10.78 -78.02
#